data_AF-A0A8J2PUB1-F1
#
_entry.id   AF-A0A8J2PUB1-F1
#
_cell.length_a   1.000
_cell.length_b   1.000
_cell.length_c   1.000
_cell.angle_alpha   90.00
_cell.angle_beta   90.00
_cell.angle_gamma   90.00
#
_symmetry.space_group_name_H-M   'P 1'
#
loop_
_entity.id
_entity.type
_entity.pdbx_description
1 polymer ?
#
loop_
_entity_poly.entity_id
_entity_poly.type
_entity_poly.pdbx_seq_one_letter_code
_entity_poly.pdbx_strand_id
1 'polypeptide(L)'
;MCLKYFRYVPWASLFALIITIVGSVMFIILFDNALKGFAGQLNVLVPVGTFLKFRWLLIGVTLCIILIAIGFLFVGAAATSVSVRYHTRRDIPDKRSFLIRAITSPCILGLLSLVLSILVIFWCVIVSISAVFASFYIVFITSIYSFCNMVDNQCFDFTVLLPAIINQISNKKVDLKFCKDKKEALCAMENNQFWSFIGALSFCFLTLTGLVYFLMCMSANYTRIRSERRAYKGEHLAMNQGTVDSNSFILTNMGK
;
A
#
# COMPACT_ATOMS: atom_id res chain seq x y z
N MET A 1 30.19 -7.60 6.52
CA MET A 1 28.90 -8.32 6.69
C MET A 1 27.84 -7.98 5.63
N CYS A 2 27.81 -6.79 5.03
CA CYS A 2 26.79 -6.41 4.03
C CYS A 2 26.86 -7.16 2.69
N LEU A 3 27.98 -7.81 2.34
CA LEU A 3 28.19 -8.40 1.01
C LEU A 3 27.23 -9.54 0.64
N LYS A 4 26.75 -10.30 1.63
CA LYS A 4 25.80 -11.41 1.42
C LYS A 4 24.36 -10.95 1.16
N TYR A 5 23.92 -9.81 1.71
CA TYR A 5 22.55 -9.29 1.47
C TYR A 5 22.35 -8.81 0.02
N PHE A 6 23.43 -8.49 -0.71
CA PHE A 6 23.37 -7.87 -2.03
C PHE A 6 22.89 -8.79 -3.17
N ARG A 7 22.94 -10.12 -2.99
CA ARG A 7 22.38 -11.09 -3.96
C ARG A 7 20.87 -11.27 -3.82
N TYR A 8 20.27 -10.75 -2.73
CA TYR A 8 18.86 -10.94 -2.38
C TYR A 8 17.97 -9.74 -2.68
N VAL A 9 18.51 -8.59 -3.10
CA VAL A 9 17.73 -7.39 -3.44
C VAL A 9 16.66 -7.60 -4.55
N PRO A 10 16.93 -8.35 -5.63
CA PRO A 10 15.89 -8.60 -6.64
C PRO A 10 14.82 -9.57 -6.11
N TRP A 11 15.22 -10.53 -5.26
CA TRP A 11 14.28 -11.41 -4.55
C TRP A 11 13.39 -10.62 -3.59
N ALA A 12 13.95 -9.66 -2.84
CA ALA A 12 13.19 -8.82 -1.91
C ALA A 12 12.15 -7.95 -2.64
N SER A 13 12.52 -7.34 -3.78
CA SER A 13 11.57 -6.57 -4.60
C SER A 13 10.46 -7.46 -5.19
N LEU A 14 10.77 -8.71 -5.54
CA LEU A 14 9.79 -9.68 -6.01
C LEU A 14 8.82 -10.10 -4.89
N PHE A 15 9.33 -10.37 -3.68
CA PHE A 15 8.48 -10.65 -2.52
C PHE A 15 7.59 -9.45 -2.18
N ALA A 16 8.12 -8.23 -2.23
CA ALA A 16 7.35 -7.00 -2.04
C ALA A 16 6.19 -6.90 -3.04
N LEU A 17 6.44 -7.23 -4.32
CA LEU A 17 5.41 -7.27 -5.36
C LEU A 17 4.31 -8.27 -5.02
N ILE A 18 4.68 -9.52 -4.69
CA ILE A 18 3.72 -10.58 -4.39
C ILE A 18 2.84 -10.18 -3.20
N ILE A 19 3.44 -9.70 -2.12
CA ILE A 19 2.73 -9.25 -0.92
C ILE A 19 1.78 -8.09 -1.24
N THR A 20 2.23 -7.12 -2.04
CA THR A 20 1.41 -5.95 -2.41
C THR A 20 0.25 -6.34 -3.32
N ILE A 21 0.44 -7.21 -4.32
CA ILE A 21 -0.61 -7.66 -5.24
C ILE A 21 -1.62 -8.52 -4.50
N VAL A 22 -1.16 -9.54 -3.77
CA VAL A 22 -2.05 -10.44 -3.02
C VAL A 22 -2.82 -9.65 -1.96
N GLY A 23 -2.14 -8.78 -1.20
CA GLY A 23 -2.78 -7.92 -0.21
C GLY A 23 -3.86 -7.03 -0.82
N SER A 24 -3.55 -6.32 -1.91
CA SER A 24 -4.47 -5.33 -2.48
C SER A 24 -5.67 -5.98 -3.16
N VAL A 25 -5.47 -7.10 -3.87
CA VAL A 25 -6.56 -7.85 -4.49
C VAL A 25 -7.49 -8.46 -3.44
N MET A 26 -6.93 -9.13 -2.42
CA MET A 26 -7.73 -9.72 -1.34
C MET A 26 -8.45 -8.66 -0.51
N PHE A 27 -7.81 -7.50 -0.28
CA PHE A 27 -8.43 -6.36 0.38
C PHE A 27 -9.70 -5.91 -0.36
N ILE A 28 -9.67 -5.68 -1.67
CA ILE A 28 -10.88 -5.26 -2.39
C ILE A 28 -11.96 -6.31 -2.30
N ILE A 29 -11.63 -7.59 -2.55
CA ILE A 29 -12.63 -8.65 -2.60
C ILE A 29 -13.37 -8.75 -1.25
N LEU A 30 -12.62 -8.77 -0.16
CA LEU A 30 -13.18 -8.87 1.18
C LEU A 30 -13.90 -7.59 1.60
N PHE A 31 -13.36 -6.42 1.26
CA PHE A 31 -13.97 -5.14 1.60
C PHE A 31 -15.26 -4.88 0.81
N ASP A 32 -15.32 -5.27 -0.46
CA ASP A 32 -16.54 -5.20 -1.28
C ASP A 32 -17.62 -6.15 -0.75
N ASN A 33 -17.25 -7.38 -0.39
CA ASN A 33 -18.18 -8.32 0.25
C ASN A 33 -18.69 -7.79 1.59
N ALA A 34 -17.79 -7.23 2.42
CA ALA A 34 -18.14 -6.62 3.70
C ALA A 34 -19.12 -5.45 3.53
N LEU A 35 -18.84 -4.53 2.59
CA LEU A 35 -19.72 -3.39 2.32
C LEU A 35 -21.08 -3.81 1.74
N LYS A 36 -21.12 -4.82 0.86
CA LYS A 36 -22.37 -5.34 0.30
C LYS A 36 -23.24 -5.96 1.38
N GLY A 37 -22.67 -6.82 2.22
CA GLY A 37 -23.43 -7.44 3.31
C GLY A 37 -23.86 -6.40 4.35
N PHE A 38 -23.00 -5.43 4.67
CA PHE A 38 -23.36 -4.32 5.55
C PHE A 38 -24.48 -3.44 4.97
N ALA A 39 -24.43 -3.11 3.68
CA ALA A 39 -25.50 -2.37 3.00
C ALA A 39 -26.82 -3.16 3.00
N GLY A 40 -26.76 -4.49 2.82
CA GLY A 40 -27.91 -5.37 2.93
C GLY A 40 -28.56 -5.29 4.31
N GLN A 41 -27.76 -5.41 5.37
CA GLN A 41 -28.22 -5.29 6.76
C GLN A 41 -28.80 -3.90 7.03
N LEU A 42 -28.10 -2.82 6.62
CA LEU A 42 -28.58 -1.46 6.80
C LEU A 42 -29.87 -1.18 6.02
N ASN A 43 -30.01 -1.65 4.78
CA ASN A 43 -31.21 -1.39 3.97
C ASN A 43 -32.49 -1.99 4.57
N VAL A 44 -32.38 -3.02 5.42
CA VAL A 44 -33.50 -3.55 6.21
C VAL A 44 -33.92 -2.57 7.32
N LEU A 45 -32.98 -1.81 7.89
CA LEU A 45 -33.20 -0.82 8.95
C LEU A 45 -33.57 0.56 8.39
N VAL A 46 -32.78 1.06 7.44
CA VAL A 46 -32.89 2.38 6.80
C VAL A 46 -32.52 2.20 5.33
N PRO A 47 -33.37 2.59 4.36
CA PRO A 47 -33.04 2.47 2.95
C PRO A 47 -31.95 3.48 2.55
N VAL A 48 -30.68 3.07 2.64
CA VAL A 48 -29.49 3.90 2.34
C VAL A 48 -29.03 3.77 0.89
N GLY A 49 -29.54 2.77 0.15
CA GLY A 49 -29.16 2.50 -1.24
C GLY A 49 -27.92 1.60 -1.35
N THR A 50 -27.18 1.69 -2.46
CA THR A 50 -25.99 0.85 -2.74
C THR A 50 -24.70 1.67 -2.85
N PHE A 51 -23.58 1.11 -2.39
CA PHE A 51 -22.26 1.76 -2.39
C PHE A 51 -21.49 1.62 -3.72
N LEU A 52 -22.22 1.66 -4.85
CA LEU A 52 -21.69 1.29 -6.18
C LEU A 52 -20.54 2.21 -6.65
N LYS A 53 -20.60 3.52 -6.35
CA LYS A 53 -19.54 4.47 -6.68
C LYS A 53 -18.23 4.19 -5.94
N PHE A 54 -18.33 3.81 -4.66
CA PHE A 54 -17.18 3.54 -3.81
C PHE A 54 -16.43 2.29 -4.27
N ARG A 55 -17.16 1.26 -4.73
CA ARG A 55 -16.60 0.03 -5.30
C ARG A 55 -15.71 0.29 -6.51
N TRP A 56 -16.19 1.07 -7.48
CA TRP A 56 -15.41 1.39 -8.68
C TRP A 56 -14.15 2.20 -8.37
N LEU A 57 -14.23 3.11 -7.39
CA LEU A 57 -13.08 3.86 -6.93
C LEU A 57 -12.01 2.94 -6.33
N LEU A 58 -12.38 1.98 -5.47
CA LEU A 58 -11.43 1.02 -4.88
C LEU A 58 -10.76 0.12 -5.93
N ILE A 59 -11.53 -0.36 -6.92
CA ILE A 59 -11.01 -1.15 -8.03
C ILE A 59 -9.99 -0.32 -8.82
N GLY A 60 -10.33 0.92 -9.16
CA GLY A 60 -9.42 1.84 -9.86
C GLY A 60 -8.13 2.09 -9.10
N VAL A 61 -8.22 2.37 -7.79
CA VAL A 61 -7.05 2.58 -6.93
C VAL A 61 -6.14 1.36 -6.91
N THR A 62 -6.69 0.16 -6.83
CA THR A 62 -5.87 -1.07 -6.78
C THR A 62 -5.22 -1.39 -8.11
N LEU A 63 -5.92 -1.19 -9.24
CA LEU A 63 -5.30 -1.33 -10.55
C LEU A 63 -4.12 -0.36 -10.71
N CYS A 64 -4.28 0.89 -10.27
CA CYS A 64 -3.18 1.87 -10.25
C CYS A 64 -2.00 1.39 -9.39
N ILE A 65 -2.26 0.83 -8.21
CA ILE A 65 -1.20 0.30 -7.32
C ILE A 65 -0.47 -0.87 -7.94
N ILE A 66 -1.17 -1.80 -8.58
CA ILE A 66 -0.56 -2.95 -9.26
C ILE A 66 0.38 -2.46 -10.38
N LEU A 67 -0.07 -1.52 -11.20
CA LEU A 67 0.75 -0.92 -12.27
C LEU A 67 1.99 -0.22 -11.70
N ILE A 68 1.82 0.56 -10.65
CA ILE A 68 2.91 1.26 -9.97
C ILE A 68 3.91 0.25 -9.35
N ALA A 69 3.43 -0.82 -8.71
CA ALA A 69 4.26 -1.85 -8.11
C ALA A 69 5.09 -2.63 -9.15
N ILE A 70 4.51 -2.93 -10.32
CA ILE A 70 5.25 -3.50 -11.47
C ILE A 70 6.33 -2.53 -11.94
N GLY A 71 6.03 -1.23 -12.02
CA GLY A 71 7.01 -0.20 -12.34
C GLY A 71 8.18 -0.18 -11.35
N PHE A 72 7.90 -0.24 -10.05
CA PHE A 72 8.93 -0.30 -9.01
C PHE A 72 9.78 -1.56 -9.10
N LEU A 73 9.20 -2.71 -9.43
CA LEU A 73 9.96 -3.94 -9.66
C LEU A 73 10.97 -3.76 -10.81
N PHE A 74 10.54 -3.17 -11.93
CA PHE A 74 11.40 -2.93 -13.08
C PHE A 74 12.57 -2.00 -12.72
N VAL A 75 12.29 -0.91 -12.00
CA VAL A 75 13.33 0.02 -11.54
C VAL A 75 14.28 -0.65 -10.55
N GLY A 76 13.76 -1.43 -9.60
CA GLY A 76 14.57 -2.18 -8.62
C GLY A 76 15.49 -3.20 -9.29
N ALA A 77 14.99 -3.94 -10.28
CA ALA A 77 15.78 -4.88 -11.08
C ALA A 77 16.87 -4.16 -11.89
N ALA A 78 16.52 -3.05 -12.55
CA ALA A 78 17.48 -2.25 -13.31
C ALA A 78 18.60 -1.67 -12.40
N ALA A 79 18.25 -1.09 -11.25
CA ALA A 79 19.21 -0.55 -10.28
C ALA A 79 20.16 -1.62 -9.75
N THR A 80 19.64 -2.82 -9.46
CA THR A 80 20.45 -3.96 -9.03
C THR A 80 21.40 -4.42 -10.14
N SER A 81 20.93 -4.51 -11.39
CA SER A 81 21.74 -4.95 -12.53
C SER A 81 22.93 -4.01 -12.81
N VAL A 82 22.71 -2.70 -12.65
CA VAL A 82 23.74 -1.67 -12.85
C VAL A 82 24.82 -1.74 -11.79
N SER A 83 24.41 -1.93 -10.54
CA SER A 83 25.30 -1.89 -9.40
C SER A 83 26.15 -3.17 -9.26
N VAL A 84 25.67 -4.33 -9.74
CA VAL A 84 26.52 -5.53 -9.88
C VAL A 84 27.61 -5.31 -10.95
N ARG A 85 27.28 -4.64 -12.07
CA ARG A 85 28.25 -4.37 -13.14
C ARG A 85 29.34 -3.38 -12.74
N TYR A 86 29.05 -2.41 -11.88
CA TYR A 86 30.06 -1.51 -11.29
C TYR A 86 31.17 -2.28 -10.56
N HIS A 87 30.83 -3.41 -9.92
CA HIS A 87 31.82 -4.24 -9.23
C HIS A 87 32.64 -5.14 -10.16
N THR A 88 32.10 -5.55 -11.33
CA THR A 88 32.74 -6.57 -12.19
C THR A 88 33.51 -5.98 -13.38
N ARG A 89 33.14 -4.80 -13.90
CA ARG A 89 33.80 -4.17 -15.06
C ARG A 89 33.99 -2.67 -14.81
N ARG A 90 35.18 -2.27 -14.35
CA ARG A 90 35.56 -0.87 -14.12
C ARG A 90 35.80 -0.06 -15.41
N ASP A 91 36.09 -0.69 -16.55
CA ASP A 91 36.75 0.00 -17.67
C ASP A 91 36.01 0.03 -19.03
N ILE A 92 34.71 -0.26 -19.14
CA ILE A 92 34.03 -0.23 -20.45
C ILE A 92 33.09 0.97 -20.57
N PRO A 93 33.29 1.87 -21.57
CA PRO A 93 32.40 3.00 -21.82
C PRO A 93 30.98 2.52 -22.20
N ASP A 94 30.00 3.20 -21.60
CA ASP A 94 28.57 2.89 -21.57
C ASP A 94 27.94 2.65 -22.96
N LYS A 95 27.80 1.39 -23.38
CA LYS A 95 26.73 0.94 -24.29
C LYS A 95 25.44 0.64 -23.51
N ARG A 96 25.04 1.53 -22.61
CA ARG A 96 23.72 1.43 -21.95
C ARG A 96 22.67 2.09 -22.83
N SER A 97 21.50 1.46 -22.91
CA SER A 97 20.34 2.15 -23.43
C SER A 97 20.09 3.41 -22.59
N PHE A 98 19.72 4.51 -23.26
CA PHE A 98 19.41 5.79 -22.65
C PHE A 98 18.42 5.64 -21.48
N LEU A 99 17.46 4.73 -21.65
CA LEU A 99 16.43 4.36 -20.67
C LEU A 99 17.01 3.84 -19.35
N ILE A 100 17.97 2.91 -19.39
CA ILE A 100 18.61 2.37 -18.17
C ILE A 100 19.44 3.46 -17.48
N ARG A 101 20.12 4.31 -18.26
CA ARG A 101 20.93 5.41 -17.73
C ARG A 101 20.07 6.47 -17.04
N ALA A 102 18.90 6.78 -17.60
CA ALA A 102 17.93 7.70 -17.00
C ALA A 102 17.34 7.11 -15.71
N ILE A 103 16.79 5.88 -15.77
CA ILE A 103 16.14 5.22 -14.64
C ILE A 103 17.10 5.02 -13.47
N THR A 104 18.38 4.75 -13.73
CA THR A 104 19.40 4.57 -12.69
C THR A 104 20.07 5.86 -12.21
N SER A 105 19.58 7.02 -12.67
CA SER A 105 20.10 8.30 -12.20
C SER A 105 19.68 8.55 -10.74
N PRO A 106 20.57 9.09 -9.89
CA PRO A 106 20.23 9.39 -8.50
C PRO A 106 19.03 10.35 -8.35
N CYS A 107 18.84 11.28 -9.29
CA CYS A 107 17.71 12.19 -9.27
C CYS A 107 16.38 11.45 -9.44
N ILE A 108 16.30 10.56 -10.45
CA ILE A 108 15.08 9.78 -10.72
C ILE A 108 14.81 8.77 -9.60
N LEU A 109 15.83 8.07 -9.08
CA LEU A 109 15.64 7.19 -7.91
C LEU A 109 15.16 7.94 -6.68
N GLY A 110 15.70 9.14 -6.43
CA GLY A 110 15.25 10.00 -5.33
C GLY A 110 13.79 10.43 -5.50
N LEU A 111 13.41 10.85 -6.71
CA LEU A 111 12.02 11.20 -7.03
C LEU A 111 11.07 10.00 -6.86
N LEU A 112 11.46 8.82 -7.34
CA LEU A 112 10.67 7.60 -7.16
C LEU A 112 10.50 7.23 -5.68
N SER A 113 11.54 7.39 -4.86
CA SER A 113 11.45 7.15 -3.42
C SER A 113 10.47 8.12 -2.74
N LEU A 114 10.42 9.37 -3.20
CA LEU A 114 9.47 10.37 -2.71
C LEU A 114 8.03 9.98 -3.10
N VAL A 115 7.81 9.64 -4.38
CA VAL A 115 6.50 9.15 -4.87
C VAL A 115 6.01 7.95 -4.07
N LEU A 116 6.90 6.99 -3.79
CA LEU A 116 6.58 5.81 -2.98
C LEU A 116 6.27 6.17 -1.52
N SER A 117 6.95 7.18 -0.96
CA SER A 117 6.63 7.68 0.38
C SER A 117 5.23 8.31 0.44
N ILE A 118 4.84 9.09 -0.58
CA ILE A 118 3.48 9.62 -0.71
C ILE A 118 2.47 8.48 -0.82
N LEU A 119 2.78 7.45 -1.61
CA LEU A 119 1.90 6.28 -1.78
C LEU A 119 1.70 5.51 -0.46
N VAL A 120 2.75 5.35 0.34
CA VAL A 120 2.65 4.75 1.69
C VAL A 120 1.74 5.58 2.58
N ILE A 121 1.90 6.90 2.61
CA ILE A 121 1.05 7.81 3.40
C ILE A 121 -0.41 7.71 2.94
N PHE A 122 -0.65 7.72 1.64
CA PHE A 122 -1.98 7.54 1.07
C PHE A 122 -2.61 6.21 1.49
N TRP A 123 -1.84 5.12 1.47
CA TRP A 123 -2.33 3.81 1.89
C TRP A 123 -2.58 3.74 3.41
N CYS A 124 -1.79 4.43 4.23
CA CYS A 124 -2.09 4.58 5.66
C CYS A 124 -3.46 5.22 5.89
N VAL A 125 -3.86 6.21 5.08
CA VAL A 125 -5.20 6.81 5.16
C VAL A 125 -6.28 5.77 4.86
N ILE A 126 -6.06 4.91 3.86
CA ILE A 126 -7.00 3.82 3.52
C ILE A 126 -7.11 2.81 4.68
N VAL A 127 -5.99 2.45 5.31
CA VAL A 127 -5.98 1.58 6.51
C VAL A 127 -6.80 2.22 7.62
N SER A 128 -6.60 3.50 7.91
CA SER A 128 -7.35 4.22 8.94
C SER A 128 -8.86 4.25 8.66
N ILE A 129 -9.25 4.56 7.42
CA ILE A 129 -10.66 4.53 7.02
C ILE A 129 -11.25 3.12 7.18
N SER A 130 -10.51 2.09 6.74
CA SER A 130 -10.93 0.70 6.85
C SER A 130 -11.09 0.26 8.31
N ALA A 131 -10.20 0.71 9.20
CA ALA A 131 -10.29 0.45 10.64
C ALA A 131 -11.51 1.13 11.27
N VAL A 132 -11.83 2.37 10.87
CA VAL A 132 -13.05 3.06 11.31
C VAL A 132 -14.30 2.27 10.89
N PHE A 133 -14.39 1.85 9.62
CA PHE A 133 -15.52 1.04 9.16
C PHE A 133 -15.62 -0.31 9.89
N ALA A 134 -14.50 -1.00 10.09
CA ALA A 134 -14.47 -2.26 10.83
C ALA A 134 -14.94 -2.06 12.29
N SER A 135 -14.45 -1.02 12.97
CA SER A 135 -14.86 -0.71 14.34
C SER A 135 -16.35 -0.38 14.45
N PHE A 136 -16.87 0.42 13.51
CA PHE A 136 -18.30 0.76 13.45
C PHE A 136 -19.14 -0.49 13.24
N TYR A 137 -18.73 -1.38 12.32
CA TYR A 137 -19.41 -2.63 12.07
C TYR A 137 -19.42 -3.55 13.30
N ILE A 138 -18.29 -3.67 14.00
CA ILE A 138 -18.19 -4.48 15.22
C ILE A 138 -19.14 -3.96 16.30
N VAL A 139 -19.14 -2.65 16.56
CA VAL A 139 -20.07 -2.05 17.54
C VAL A 139 -21.53 -2.27 17.11
N PHE A 140 -21.82 -2.08 15.82
CA PHE A 140 -23.15 -2.30 15.27
C PHE A 140 -23.62 -3.75 15.46
N ILE A 141 -22.83 -4.75 15.03
CA ILE A 141 -23.23 -6.15 15.09
C ILE A 141 -23.29 -6.66 16.53
N THR A 142 -22.37 -6.25 17.41
CA THR A 142 -22.41 -6.60 18.84
C THR A 142 -23.66 -6.01 19.51
N SER A 143 -24.04 -4.77 19.17
CA SER A 143 -25.27 -4.17 19.69
C SER A 143 -26.49 -4.97 19.24
N ILE A 144 -26.60 -5.28 17.95
CA ILE A 144 -27.71 -6.08 17.41
C ILE A 144 -27.79 -7.46 18.09
N TYR A 145 -26.67 -8.20 18.23
CA TYR A 145 -26.68 -9.50 18.90
C TYR A 145 -27.06 -9.42 20.38
N SER A 146 -26.61 -8.39 21.11
CA SER A 146 -27.01 -8.18 22.50
C SER A 146 -28.51 -7.96 22.62
N PHE A 147 -29.14 -7.29 21.65
CA PHE A 147 -30.59 -7.12 21.60
C PHE A 147 -31.31 -8.41 21.16
N CYS A 148 -30.74 -9.18 20.22
CA CYS A 148 -31.31 -10.47 19.78
C CYS A 148 -31.44 -11.48 20.93
N ASN A 149 -30.49 -11.49 21.87
CA ASN A 149 -30.44 -12.41 23.01
C ASN A 149 -31.37 -12.01 24.18
N MET A 150 -31.82 -10.75 24.25
CA MET A 150 -32.68 -10.27 25.35
C MET A 150 -34.18 -10.37 25.05
N VAL A 151 -34.59 -10.65 23.81
CA VAL A 151 -36.01 -10.61 23.41
C VAL A 151 -36.42 -11.87 22.69
N ASP A 152 -36.94 -12.83 23.45
CA ASP A 152 -37.33 -14.13 22.91
C ASP A 152 -38.75 -14.20 22.33
N ASN A 153 -39.71 -13.30 22.69
CA ASN A 153 -41.12 -13.52 22.30
C ASN A 153 -41.99 -12.29 21.97
N GLN A 154 -41.46 -11.07 21.86
CA GLN A 154 -42.28 -9.88 21.52
C GLN A 154 -41.73 -9.13 20.30
N CYS A 155 -42.62 -8.65 19.42
CA CYS A 155 -42.23 -7.73 18.35
C CYS A 155 -41.67 -6.45 18.97
N PHE A 156 -40.49 -6.04 18.53
CA PHE A 156 -39.80 -4.85 19.05
C PHE A 156 -40.40 -3.60 18.42
N ASP A 157 -40.84 -2.63 19.22
CA ASP A 157 -41.29 -1.33 18.74
C ASP A 157 -40.27 -0.26 19.12
N PHE A 158 -39.42 0.15 18.17
CA PHE A 158 -38.39 1.19 18.39
C PHE A 158 -38.96 2.62 18.35
N THR A 159 -40.29 2.78 18.32
CA THR A 159 -40.96 4.10 18.37
C THR A 159 -40.54 4.95 19.57
N VAL A 160 -40.06 4.34 20.67
CA VAL A 160 -39.69 5.07 21.89
C VAL A 160 -38.19 5.45 21.94
N LEU A 161 -37.30 4.63 21.38
CA LEU A 161 -35.84 4.87 21.47
C LEU A 161 -35.27 5.72 20.31
N LEU A 162 -35.95 5.72 19.17
CA LEU A 162 -35.42 6.21 17.90
C LEU A 162 -36.11 7.44 17.27
N PRO A 163 -37.09 8.16 17.87
CA PRO A 163 -37.70 9.30 17.19
C PRO A 163 -36.74 10.50 17.09
N ALA A 164 -35.80 10.66 18.04
CA ALA A 164 -34.87 11.80 18.05
C ALA A 164 -33.76 11.71 16.97
N ILE A 165 -33.28 10.50 16.66
CA ILE A 165 -32.20 10.30 15.67
C ILE A 165 -32.79 10.23 14.25
N ILE A 166 -33.99 9.65 14.09
CA ILE A 166 -34.61 9.46 12.78
C ILE A 166 -35.19 10.77 12.22
N ASN A 167 -35.76 11.64 13.06
CA ASN A 167 -36.23 12.96 12.61
C ASN A 167 -35.12 13.84 12.04
N GLN A 168 -33.86 13.61 12.42
CA GLN A 168 -32.71 14.33 11.85
C GLN A 168 -32.18 13.73 10.54
N ILE A 169 -32.42 12.45 10.26
CA ILE A 169 -31.75 11.72 9.17
C ILE A 169 -32.68 11.40 8.00
N SER A 170 -34.00 11.28 8.19
CA SER A 170 -34.91 10.99 7.07
C SER A 170 -36.35 11.44 7.27
N ASN A 171 -36.90 12.14 6.27
CA ASN A 171 -38.33 12.51 6.16
C ASN A 171 -39.25 11.33 5.73
N LYS A 172 -38.72 10.10 5.65
CA LYS A 172 -39.50 8.91 5.28
C LYS A 172 -39.94 8.15 6.52
N LYS A 173 -41.21 7.70 6.52
CA LYS A 173 -41.75 6.78 7.53
C LYS A 173 -40.89 5.52 7.60
N VAL A 174 -40.14 5.39 8.69
CA VAL A 174 -39.37 4.18 9.01
C VAL A 174 -40.30 3.27 9.80
N ASP A 175 -40.56 2.06 9.29
CA ASP A 175 -41.36 1.05 9.98
C ASP A 175 -40.54 0.49 11.15
N LEU A 176 -40.81 0.99 12.36
CA LEU A 176 -40.03 0.72 13.57
C LEU A 176 -40.50 -0.52 14.34
N LYS A 177 -41.43 -1.29 13.78
CA LYS A 177 -41.90 -2.57 14.32
C LYS A 177 -41.10 -3.74 13.73
N PHE A 178 -40.24 -4.34 14.54
CA PHE A 178 -39.50 -5.55 14.21
C PHE A 178 -40.28 -6.78 14.69
N CYS A 179 -40.94 -7.47 13.76
CA CYS A 179 -41.52 -8.79 14.02
C CYS A 179 -40.59 -9.93 13.57
N LYS A 180 -40.92 -11.16 14.01
CA LYS A 180 -40.14 -12.40 13.94
C LYS A 180 -39.39 -12.62 12.60
N ASP A 181 -40.04 -12.35 11.48
CA ASP A 181 -39.49 -12.60 10.13
C ASP A 181 -38.31 -11.66 9.77
N LYS A 182 -38.30 -10.42 10.28
CA LYS A 182 -37.17 -9.48 10.10
C LYS A 182 -36.04 -9.72 11.12
N LYS A 183 -36.34 -10.36 12.26
CA LYS A 183 -35.36 -10.74 13.29
C LYS A 183 -34.42 -11.83 12.75
N GLU A 184 -34.94 -12.82 12.03
CA GLU A 184 -34.12 -13.89 11.45
C GLU A 184 -33.13 -13.34 10.41
N ALA A 185 -33.53 -12.40 9.56
CA ALA A 185 -32.61 -11.82 8.55
C ALA A 185 -31.44 -11.01 9.15
N LEU A 186 -31.63 -10.39 10.32
CA LEU A 186 -30.63 -9.57 11.03
C LEU A 186 -29.82 -10.37 12.06
N CYS A 187 -30.43 -11.32 12.75
CA CYS A 187 -29.80 -12.15 13.77
C CYS A 187 -29.24 -13.48 13.22
N ALA A 188 -29.55 -13.87 11.97
CA ALA A 188 -28.96 -15.06 11.36
C ALA A 188 -27.44 -14.92 11.26
N MET A 189 -26.75 -15.87 11.89
CA MET A 189 -25.29 -15.94 11.94
C MET A 189 -24.64 -15.97 10.54
N GLU A 190 -25.38 -16.48 9.55
CA GLU A 190 -24.95 -16.60 8.15
C GLU A 190 -24.76 -15.24 7.45
N ASN A 191 -25.46 -14.20 7.90
CA ASN A 191 -25.30 -12.84 7.36
C ASN A 191 -24.16 -12.05 8.02
N ASN A 192 -23.46 -12.61 9.00
CA ASN A 192 -22.42 -11.90 9.73
C ASN A 192 -21.18 -11.66 8.85
N GLN A 193 -20.88 -10.38 8.56
CA GLN A 193 -19.72 -9.96 7.77
C GLN A 193 -18.48 -9.65 8.60
N PHE A 194 -18.47 -10.05 9.88
CA PHE A 194 -17.35 -9.81 10.79
C PHE A 194 -16.01 -10.32 10.22
N TRP A 195 -15.99 -11.55 9.70
CA TRP A 195 -14.80 -12.14 9.08
C TRP A 195 -14.37 -11.40 7.82
N SER A 196 -15.32 -10.89 7.02
CA SER A 196 -15.03 -10.08 5.84
C SER A 196 -14.34 -8.76 6.21
N PHE A 197 -14.80 -8.07 7.27
CA PHE A 197 -14.18 -6.83 7.75
C PHE A 197 -12.78 -7.05 8.35
N ILE A 198 -12.61 -8.07 9.19
CA ILE A 198 -11.30 -8.40 9.78
C ILE A 198 -10.31 -8.85 8.71
N GLY A 199 -10.78 -9.71 7.80
CA GLY A 199 -9.98 -10.16 6.66
C GLY A 199 -9.54 -8.97 5.81
N ALA A 200 -10.47 -8.10 5.43
CA ALA A 200 -10.15 -6.88 4.67
C ALA A 200 -9.12 -6.02 5.39
N LEU A 201 -9.30 -5.73 6.68
CA LEU A 201 -8.34 -4.94 7.46
C LEU A 201 -6.94 -5.59 7.47
N SER A 202 -6.88 -6.91 7.67
CA SER A 202 -5.63 -7.69 7.69
C SER A 202 -4.89 -7.61 6.35
N PHE A 203 -5.59 -7.79 5.23
CA PHE A 203 -5.00 -7.66 3.89
C PHE A 203 -4.66 -6.21 3.51
N CYS A 204 -5.34 -5.23 4.10
CA CYS A 204 -4.98 -3.82 3.99
C CYS A 204 -3.61 -3.54 4.63
N PHE A 205 -3.35 -4.07 5.84
CA PHE A 205 -2.04 -4.04 6.49
C PHE A 205 -0.98 -4.83 5.74
N LEU A 206 -1.34 -5.96 5.13
CA LEU A 206 -0.44 -6.75 4.30
C LEU A 206 0.06 -5.92 3.10
N THR A 207 -0.85 -5.19 2.45
CA THR A 207 -0.50 -4.28 1.34
C THR A 207 0.40 -3.15 1.81
N LEU A 208 0.11 -2.55 2.97
CA LEU A 208 0.96 -1.51 3.56
C LEU A 208 2.38 -2.03 3.79
N THR A 209 2.50 -3.25 4.32
CA THR A 209 3.79 -3.91 4.55
C THR A 209 4.57 -4.10 3.25
N GLY A 210 3.89 -4.52 2.17
CA GLY A 210 4.47 -4.63 0.83
C GLY A 210 5.01 -3.30 0.29
N LEU A 211 4.24 -2.20 0.44
CA LEU A 211 4.66 -0.86 0.03
C LEU A 211 5.87 -0.35 0.84
N VAL A 212 5.89 -0.59 2.15
CA VAL A 212 7.04 -0.27 3.01
C VAL A 212 8.27 -1.08 2.60
N TYR A 213 8.11 -2.35 2.26
CA TYR A 213 9.19 -3.19 1.73
C TYR A 213 9.76 -2.63 0.41
N PHE A 214 8.91 -2.17 -0.50
CA PHE A 214 9.37 -1.47 -1.70
C PHE A 214 10.17 -0.22 -1.35
N LEU A 215 9.73 0.56 -0.34
CA LEU A 215 10.42 1.78 0.07
C LEU A 215 11.81 1.48 0.64
N MET A 216 11.92 0.42 1.43
CA MET A 216 13.21 -0.07 1.92
C MET A 216 14.13 -0.51 0.77
N CYS A 217 13.61 -1.27 -0.21
CA CYS A 217 14.41 -1.71 -1.35
C CYS A 217 14.88 -0.53 -2.22
N MET A 218 14.00 0.44 -2.47
CA MET A 218 14.32 1.63 -3.27
C MET A 218 15.31 2.56 -2.58
N SER A 219 15.16 2.79 -1.27
CA SER A 219 16.09 3.60 -0.50
C SER A 219 17.48 2.95 -0.38
N ALA A 220 17.54 1.63 -0.23
CA ALA A 220 18.79 0.88 -0.29
C ALA A 220 19.47 1.00 -1.67
N ASN A 221 18.71 0.88 -2.76
CA ASN A 221 19.24 1.05 -4.11
C ASN A 221 19.71 2.48 -4.39
N TYR A 222 18.96 3.48 -3.92
CA TYR A 222 19.32 4.90 -4.05
C TYR A 222 20.63 5.23 -3.32
N THR A 223 20.74 4.84 -2.05
CA THR A 223 21.96 5.08 -1.24
C THR A 223 23.17 4.37 -1.83
N ARG A 224 22.98 3.14 -2.31
CA ARG A 224 24.01 2.36 -3.00
C ARG A 224 24.54 3.06 -4.25
N ILE A 225 23.68 3.38 -5.22
CA ILE A 225 24.11 4.03 -6.48
C ILE A 225 24.76 5.40 -6.19
N ARG A 226 24.23 6.14 -5.22
CA ARG A 226 24.81 7.43 -4.81
C ARG A 226 26.21 7.27 -4.21
N SER A 227 26.41 6.25 -3.38
CA SER A 227 27.71 5.95 -2.78
C SER A 227 28.74 5.49 -3.82
N GLU A 228 28.37 4.58 -4.72
CA GLU A 228 29.23 4.08 -5.81
C GLU A 228 29.67 5.23 -6.74
N ARG A 229 28.74 6.12 -7.10
CA ARG A 229 29.05 7.30 -7.93
C ARG A 229 29.98 8.29 -7.21
N ARG A 230 29.83 8.48 -5.90
CA ARG A 230 30.73 9.34 -5.11
C ARG A 230 32.13 8.75 -5.01
N ALA A 231 32.24 7.45 -4.76
CA ALA A 231 33.53 6.74 -4.74
C ALA A 231 34.24 6.88 -6.10
N TYR A 232 33.54 6.64 -7.21
CA TYR A 232 34.08 6.81 -8.55
C TYR A 232 34.55 8.25 -8.81
N LYS A 233 33.74 9.26 -8.44
CA LYS A 233 34.15 10.67 -8.61
C LYS A 233 35.37 11.03 -7.74
N GLY A 234 35.48 10.48 -6.53
CA GLY A 234 36.62 10.67 -5.65
C GLY A 234 37.90 10.04 -6.21
N GLU A 235 37.83 8.80 -6.71
CA GLU A 235 38.96 8.13 -7.38
C GLU A 235 39.42 8.92 -8.62
N HIS A 236 38.50 9.42 -9.45
CA HIS A 236 38.83 10.27 -10.60
C HIS A 236 39.50 11.59 -10.21
N LEU A 237 39.06 12.25 -9.15
CA LEU A 237 39.68 13.48 -8.65
C LEU A 237 41.08 13.21 -8.09
N ALA A 238 41.25 12.14 -7.31
CA ALA A 238 42.56 11.76 -6.77
C ALA A 238 43.55 11.38 -7.88
N MET A 239 43.09 10.65 -8.91
CA MET A 239 43.91 10.27 -10.05
C MET A 239 44.32 11.49 -10.88
N ASN A 240 43.39 12.40 -11.20
CA ASN A 240 43.72 13.64 -11.90
C ASN A 240 44.70 14.51 -11.10
N GLN A 241 44.51 14.64 -9.79
CA GLN A 241 45.39 15.46 -8.95
C GLN A 241 46.79 14.87 -8.84
N GLY A 242 46.92 13.55 -8.61
CA GLY A 242 48.21 12.86 -8.61
C GLY A 242 48.92 12.94 -9.96
N THR A 243 48.19 12.98 -11.08
CA THR A 243 48.78 13.12 -12.43
C THR A 243 49.26 14.55 -12.69
N VAL A 244 48.54 15.57 -12.21
CA VAL A 244 48.97 16.98 -12.33
C VAL A 244 50.18 17.27 -11.44
N ASP A 245 50.21 16.73 -10.23
CA ASP A 245 51.37 16.86 -9.32
C ASP A 245 52.60 16.13 -9.87
N SER A 246 52.43 14.95 -10.45
CA SER A 246 53.52 14.22 -11.12
C SER A 246 54.02 14.95 -12.36
N ASN A 247 53.12 15.44 -13.21
CA ASN A 247 53.50 16.14 -14.44
C ASN A 247 54.17 17.49 -14.15
N SER A 248 53.72 18.21 -13.13
CA SER A 248 54.37 19.47 -12.70
C SER A 248 55.74 19.23 -12.06
N PHE A 249 55.92 18.13 -11.31
CA PHE A 249 57.22 17.75 -10.77
C PHE A 249 58.22 17.31 -11.86
N ILE A 250 57.74 16.63 -12.91
CA ILE A 250 58.56 16.23 -14.06
C ILE A 250 58.96 17.46 -14.90
N LEU A 251 58.02 18.38 -15.17
CA LEU A 251 58.29 19.60 -15.95
C LEU A 251 59.26 20.57 -15.24
N THR A 252 59.25 20.61 -13.91
CA THR A 252 60.16 21.48 -13.13
C THR A 252 61.59 20.92 -13.01
N ASN A 253 61.77 19.60 -13.11
CA ASN A 253 63.09 18.96 -13.06
C ASN A 253 63.76 18.74 -14.42
N MET A 254 63.01 18.76 -15.54
CA MET A 254 63.61 18.65 -16.89
C MET A 254 64.06 20.00 -17.48
N GLY A 255 63.84 21.11 -16.78
CA GLY A 255 64.20 22.47 -17.23
C GLY A 255 65.55 23.00 -16.72
N LYS A 256 66.38 22.15 -16.11
CA LYS A 256 67.75 22.45 -15.68
C LYS A 256 68.72 21.45 -16.29
#